data_AF-A0A392NED4-F1
#
_entry.id   AF-A0A392NED4-F1
#
_cell.length_a   1.000
_cell.length_b   1.000
_cell.length_c   1.000
_cell.angle_alpha   90.00
_cell.angle_beta   90.00
_cell.angle_gamma   90.00
#
_symmetry.space_group_name_H-M   'P 1'
#
loop_
_entity.id
_entity.type
_entity.pdbx_description
1 polymer ?
#
loop_
_entity_poly.entity_id
_entity_poly.type
_entity_poly.pdbx_seq_one_letter_code
_entity_poly.pdbx_strand_id
1 'polypeptide(L)'
;MPVLSMCQLPTNLLVPVTDLKLSVDLLEKERDFYFSKLRDIEILCQTSEVENEPVSVAIKKILYAADAKESALEEAQAYIEEAVEDEPETET
;
A
#
# COMPACT_ATOMS: atom_id res chain seq x y z
N MET A 1 40.97 36.33 -16.83
CA MET A 1 40.50 35.65 -15.60
C MET A 1 39.69 34.41 -15.99
N PRO A 2 40.30 33.22 -16.21
CA PRO A 2 39.59 32.01 -16.62
C PRO A 2 39.48 30.92 -15.53
N VAL A 3 39.69 31.28 -14.25
CA VAL A 3 39.77 30.28 -13.16
C VAL A 3 38.38 29.79 -12.69
N LEU A 4 37.29 30.47 -13.08
CA LEU A 4 35.92 30.10 -12.66
C LEU A 4 35.40 28.82 -13.35
N SER A 5 35.97 28.41 -14.48
CA SER A 5 35.45 27.30 -15.29
C SER A 5 35.82 25.90 -14.77
N MET A 6 36.81 25.79 -13.88
CA MET A 6 37.32 24.48 -13.42
C MET A 6 36.64 23.94 -12.16
N CYS A 7 35.95 24.80 -11.38
CA CYS A 7 35.18 24.38 -10.20
C CYS A 7 33.72 23.98 -10.51
N GLN A 8 33.24 24.16 -11.74
CA GLN A 8 31.84 23.89 -12.10
C GLN A 8 31.61 22.44 -12.58
N LEU A 9 32.67 21.68 -12.89
CA LEU A 9 32.54 20.32 -13.42
C LEU A 9 31.97 19.31 -12.40
N PRO A 10 32.34 19.32 -11.10
CA PRO A 10 31.82 18.37 -10.12
C PRO A 10 30.38 18.68 -9.67
N THR A 11 29.93 19.94 -9.76
CA THR A 11 28.65 20.38 -9.18
C THR A 11 27.45 20.11 -10.10
N ASN A 12 27.62 20.19 -11.42
CA ASN A 12 26.53 19.99 -12.39
C ASN A 12 25.94 18.57 -12.36
N LEU A 13 26.74 17.56 -11.97
CA LEU A 13 26.27 16.18 -11.79
C LEU A 13 25.85 15.90 -10.34
N LEU A 14 26.40 16.62 -9.37
CA LEU A 14 26.08 16.42 -7.95
C LEU A 14 24.64 16.83 -7.63
N VAL A 15 24.16 17.95 -8.17
CA VAL A 15 22.80 18.46 -7.94
C VAL A 15 21.69 17.46 -8.36
N PRO A 16 21.65 16.94 -9.60
CA PRO A 16 20.63 15.97 -9.98
C PRO A 16 20.75 14.64 -9.21
N VAL A 17 21.95 14.25 -8.79
CA VAL A 17 22.17 13.06 -7.95
C VAL A 17 21.62 13.27 -6.54
N THR A 18 21.80 14.46 -5.95
CA THR A 18 21.23 14.79 -4.64
C THR A 18 19.70 14.90 -4.71
N ASP A 19 19.14 15.49 -5.77
CA ASP A 19 17.69 15.62 -5.93
C ASP A 19 17.01 14.25 -6.14
N LEU A 20 17.64 13.37 -6.93
CA LEU A 20 17.18 12.00 -7.10
C LEU A 20 17.26 11.23 -5.78
N LYS A 21 18.33 11.43 -5.00
CA LYS A 21 18.48 10.79 -3.69
C LYS A 21 17.40 11.22 -2.71
N LEU A 22 17.07 12.52 -2.65
CA LEU A 22 15.97 13.04 -1.83
C LEU A 22 14.61 12.49 -2.27
N SER A 23 14.40 12.35 -3.58
CA SER A 23 13.16 11.77 -4.13
C SER A 23 13.03 10.29 -3.77
N VAL A 24 14.12 9.52 -3.84
CA VAL A 24 14.13 8.12 -3.39
C VAL A 24 13.86 8.03 -1.89
N ASP A 25 14.52 8.85 -1.07
CA ASP A 25 14.32 8.84 0.38
C ASP A 25 12.87 9.22 0.77
N LEU A 26 12.21 10.08 0.00
CA LEU A 26 10.78 10.38 0.17
C LEU A 26 9.90 9.20 -0.22
N LEU A 27 10.14 8.59 -1.38
CA LEU A 27 9.38 7.42 -1.85
C LEU A 27 9.53 6.22 -0.91
N GLU A 28 10.72 6.01 -0.33
CA GLU A 28 10.93 4.98 0.69
C GLU A 28 10.08 5.23 1.93
N LYS A 29 9.98 6.49 2.40
CA LYS A 29 9.11 6.84 3.53
C LYS A 29 7.63 6.64 3.21
N GLU A 30 7.19 7.03 2.02
CA GLU A 30 5.79 6.83 1.60
C GLU A 30 5.46 5.34 1.48
N ARG A 31 6.34 4.56 0.83
CA ARG A 31 6.22 3.09 0.76
C ARG A 31 6.10 2.48 2.15
N ASP A 32 7.01 2.83 3.07
CA ASP A 32 7.03 2.26 4.41
C ASP A 32 5.79 2.69 5.22
N PHE A 33 5.31 3.92 5.02
CA PHE A 33 4.08 4.41 5.65
C PHE A 33 2.84 3.62 5.20
N TYR A 34 2.68 3.38 3.90
CA TYR A 34 1.57 2.57 3.39
C TYR A 34 1.69 1.11 3.83
N PHE A 35 2.89 0.54 3.76
CA PHE A 35 3.13 -0.84 4.20
C PHE A 35 2.83 -1.04 5.69
N SER A 36 3.24 -0.11 6.55
CA SER A 36 2.94 -0.16 7.99
C SER A 36 1.44 -0.19 8.24
N LYS A 37 0.66 0.66 7.54
CA LYS A 37 -0.81 0.67 7.68
C LYS A 37 -1.45 -0.63 7.24
N LEU A 38 -1.03 -1.16 6.09
CA LEU A 38 -1.55 -2.43 5.58
C LEU A 38 -1.24 -3.57 6.54
N ARG A 39 -0.04 -3.55 7.16
CA ARG A 39 0.34 -4.53 8.17
C ARG A 39 -0.49 -4.41 9.46
N ASP A 40 -0.74 -3.20 9.93
CA ASP A 40 -1.59 -2.97 11.11
C ASP A 40 -3.02 -3.48 10.87
N ILE A 41 -3.58 -3.22 9.68
CA ILE A 41 -4.90 -3.72 9.26
C ILE A 41 -4.89 -5.26 9.18
N GLU A 42 -3.85 -5.87 8.62
CA GLU A 42 -3.72 -7.32 8.54
C GLU A 42 -3.75 -7.97 9.92
N ILE A 43 -3.00 -7.42 10.87
CA ILE A 43 -2.95 -7.91 12.26
C ILE A 43 -4.35 -7.81 12.89
N LEU A 44 -5.07 -6.71 12.65
CA LEU A 44 -6.43 -6.55 13.15
C LEU A 44 -7.36 -7.64 12.57
N CYS A 45 -7.28 -7.93 11.27
CA CYS A 45 -8.06 -8.98 10.60
C CYS A 45 -7.63 -10.42 10.97
N GLN A 46 -6.53 -10.60 11.69
CA GLN A 46 -6.06 -11.89 12.24
C GLN A 46 -6.44 -12.08 13.72
N THR A 47 -7.21 -11.15 14.29
CA THR A 47 -7.69 -11.23 15.67
C THR A 47 -8.87 -12.21 15.73
N SER A 48 -8.80 -13.21 16.64
CA SER A 48 -9.72 -14.36 16.70
C SER A 48 -11.21 -13.98 16.70
N GLU A 49 -11.55 -12.84 17.29
CA GLU A 49 -12.90 -12.30 17.39
C GLU A 49 -13.49 -11.87 16.06
N VAL A 50 -12.65 -11.45 15.10
CA VAL A 50 -13.08 -10.90 13.81
C VAL A 50 -12.48 -11.63 12.61
N GLU A 51 -11.61 -12.61 12.82
CA GLU A 51 -10.84 -13.24 11.73
C GLU A 51 -11.71 -13.94 10.68
N ASN A 52 -12.89 -14.40 11.08
CA ASN A 52 -13.86 -15.11 10.25
C ASN A 52 -15.02 -14.22 9.79
N GLU A 53 -15.06 -12.96 10.23
CA GLU A 53 -16.07 -12.01 9.75
C GLU A 53 -15.93 -11.82 8.24
N PRO A 54 -17.04 -11.79 7.48
CA PRO A 54 -16.99 -11.64 6.02
C PRO A 54 -16.14 -10.45 5.56
N VAL A 55 -16.22 -9.34 6.30
CA VAL A 55 -15.43 -8.12 6.06
C VAL A 55 -13.93 -8.37 6.24
N SER A 56 -13.51 -9.11 7.27
CA SER A 56 -12.10 -9.44 7.50
C SER A 56 -11.56 -10.37 6.42
N VAL A 57 -12.36 -11.31 5.94
CA VAL A 57 -11.99 -12.19 4.82
C VAL A 57 -11.85 -11.40 3.52
N ALA A 58 -12.76 -10.47 3.25
CA ALA A 58 -12.70 -9.58 2.10
C ALA A 58 -11.46 -8.66 2.14
N ILE A 59 -11.13 -8.08 3.30
CA ILE A 59 -9.91 -7.28 3.47
C ILE A 59 -8.66 -8.13 3.22
N LYS A 60 -8.62 -9.37 3.73
CA LYS A 60 -7.50 -10.31 3.48
C LYS A 60 -7.34 -10.65 1.99
N LYS A 61 -8.43 -10.75 1.23
CA LYS A 61 -8.35 -10.92 -0.24
C LYS A 61 -7.61 -9.76 -0.91
N ILE A 62 -7.88 -8.53 -0.48
CA ILE A 62 -7.16 -7.33 -0.97
C ILE A 62 -5.68 -7.39 -0.57
N LEU A 63 -5.39 -7.70 0.70
CA LEU A 63 -4.01 -7.70 1.23
C LEU A 63 -3.12 -8.81 0.62
N TYR A 64 -3.72 -9.92 0.20
CA TYR A 64 -3.01 -11.09 -0.35
C TYR A 64 -3.06 -11.19 -1.88
N ALA A 65 -3.61 -10.18 -2.56
CA ALA A 65 -3.62 -10.12 -4.02
C ALA A 65 -2.19 -10.12 -4.60
N ALA A 66 -1.92 -10.99 -5.56
CA ALA A 66 -0.60 -11.16 -6.16
C ALA A 66 -0.26 -10.09 -7.21
N ASP A 67 -1.26 -9.51 -7.87
CA ASP A 67 -1.09 -8.43 -8.84
C ASP A 67 -1.86 -7.18 -8.36
N ALA A 68 -1.14 -6.07 -8.20
CA ALA A 68 -1.73 -4.78 -7.83
C ALA A 68 -2.65 -4.19 -8.92
N LYS A 69 -2.64 -4.75 -10.14
CA LYS A 69 -3.48 -4.32 -11.26
C LYS A 69 -4.75 -5.16 -11.43
N GLU A 70 -4.82 -6.31 -10.79
CA GLU A 70 -6.00 -7.17 -10.86
C GLU A 70 -7.02 -6.74 -9.81
N SER A 71 -8.30 -6.98 -10.10
CA SER A 71 -9.44 -6.36 -9.44
C SER A 71 -9.75 -6.93 -8.05
N ALA A 72 -8.75 -7.00 -7.17
CA ALA A 72 -8.89 -7.54 -5.83
C ALA A 72 -9.97 -6.81 -5.00
N LEU A 73 -10.22 -5.53 -5.31
CA LEU A 73 -11.30 -4.76 -4.72
C LEU A 73 -12.69 -5.26 -5.18
N GLU A 74 -12.90 -5.48 -6.47
CA GLU A 74 -14.19 -5.99 -6.97
C GLU A 74 -14.46 -7.40 -6.46
N GLU A 75 -13.44 -8.27 -6.40
CA GLU A 75 -13.58 -9.61 -5.83
C GLU A 75 -13.91 -9.59 -4.33
N ALA A 76 -13.29 -8.67 -3.58
CA ALA A 76 -13.58 -8.49 -2.16
C ALA A 76 -15.01 -7.96 -1.94
N GLN A 77 -15.48 -7.05 -2.80
CA GLN A 77 -16.84 -6.52 -2.75
C GLN A 77 -17.88 -7.60 -3.06
N ALA A 78 -17.68 -8.35 -4.15
CA ALA A 78 -18.56 -9.47 -4.51
C ALA A 78 -18.67 -10.52 -3.39
N TYR A 79 -17.56 -10.80 -2.70
CA TYR A 79 -17.56 -11.72 -1.55
C TYR A 79 -18.42 -11.21 -0.38
N ILE A 80 -18.42 -9.89 -0.12
CA ILE A 80 -19.27 -9.30 0.93
C ILE A 80 -20.74 -9.38 0.52
N GLU A 81 -21.05 -9.09 -0.74
CA GLU A 81 -22.42 -9.17 -1.26
C GLU A 81 -22.98 -10.60 -1.12
N GLU A 82 -22.21 -11.61 -1.53
CA GLU A 82 -22.58 -13.04 -1.38
C GLU A 82 -22.77 -13.43 0.10
N ALA A 83 -21.87 -12.99 0.98
CA ALA A 83 -21.97 -13.31 2.41
C ALA A 83 -23.16 -12.65 3.11
N VAL A 84 -23.67 -11.54 2.58
CA VAL A 84 -24.87 -10.85 3.10
C VAL A 84 -26.16 -11.50 2.56
N GLU A 85 -26.12 -12.10 1.38
CA GLU A 85 -27.27 -12.81 0.79
C GLU A 85 -27.53 -14.18 1.45
N ASP A 86 -26.52 -14.79 2.08
CA ASP A 86 -26.63 -16.10 2.77
C ASP A 86 -27.07 -15.99 4.24
N GLU A 87 -27.24 -14.77 4.79
CA GLU A 87 -27.86 -14.57 6.10
C GLU A 87 -29.39 -14.72 5.95
N PRO A 88 -30.04 -15.75 6.55
CA PRO A 88 -31.49 -15.78 6.59
C PRO A 88 -31.94 -14.53 7.32
N GLU A 89 -32.85 -13.76 6.72
CA GLU A 89 -33.57 -12.68 7.38
C GLU A 89 -34.06 -13.20 8.75
N THR A 90 -33.34 -12.90 9.84
CA THR A 90 -33.87 -13.13 11.17
C THR A 90 -34.88 -12.01 11.40
N GLU A 91 -36.09 -12.23 10.92
CA GLU A 91 -37.29 -11.65 11.51
C GLU A 91 -37.28 -11.94 13.01
N THR A 92 -37.04 -10.93 13.83
CA THR A 92 -37.61 -10.79 15.18
C THR A 92 -37.91 -9.33 15.46
#